data_AF-M2QB73-F1
#
_entry.id   AF-M2QB73-F1
#
_cell.length_a   1.000
_cell.length_b   1.000
_cell.length_c   1.000
_cell.angle_alpha   90.00
_cell.angle_beta   90.00
_cell.angle_gamma   90.00
#
_symmetry.space_group_name_H-M   'P 1'
#
loop_
_entity.id
_entity.type
_entity.pdbx_description
1 polymer ?
#
loop_
_entity_poly.entity_id
_entity_poly.type
_entity_poly.pdbx_seq_one_letter_code
_entity_poly.pdbx_strand_id
1 'polypeptide(L)'
;MADEPTSALDVTIQARILELLRSLQSELGFACLFISHDLAVVEQLADRVAVMHRGHVVEQGPTKEVLTDPVHPYTHRLLSAAPVADPAAQRRRREAWRRLRADDPLPPSRSSSRT
;
A
#
# COMPACT_ATOMS: atom_id res chain seq x y z
N MET A 1 4.70 -10.08 -12.80
CA MET A 1 3.51 -9.22 -12.61
C MET A 1 2.91 -9.58 -11.27
N ALA A 2 2.67 -8.61 -10.39
CA ALA A 2 2.09 -8.85 -9.06
C ALA A 2 0.85 -7.97 -8.85
N ASP A 3 -0.29 -8.60 -8.56
CA ASP A 3 -1.59 -7.96 -8.30
C ASP A 3 -1.97 -8.20 -6.84
N GLU A 4 -2.09 -7.12 -6.06
CA GLU A 4 -2.34 -7.13 -4.61
C GLU A 4 -1.54 -8.18 -3.80
N PRO A 5 -0.21 -8.35 -3.98
CA PRO A 5 0.56 -9.42 -3.33
C PRO A 5 0.65 -9.29 -1.79
N THR A 6 0.13 -8.20 -1.23
CA THR A 6 0.32 -7.79 0.16
C THR A 6 -0.98 -7.67 0.95
N SER A 7 -2.14 -7.92 0.33
CA SER A 7 -3.45 -7.73 0.96
C SER A 7 -3.70 -8.66 2.16
N ALA A 8 -3.03 -9.82 2.19
CA ALA A 8 -3.14 -10.83 3.25
C ALA A 8 -1.95 -10.84 4.23
N LEU A 9 -0.96 -9.97 4.07
CA LEU A 9 0.28 -10.01 4.84
C LEU A 9 0.32 -8.96 5.95
N ASP A 10 0.88 -9.34 7.10
CA ASP A 10 1.26 -8.35 8.11
C ASP A 10 2.24 -7.35 7.50
N VAL A 11 2.09 -6.07 7.85
CA VAL A 11 2.84 -4.95 7.27
C VAL A 11 4.36 -5.15 7.43
N THR A 12 4.78 -5.82 8.51
CA THR A 12 6.20 -6.14 8.76
C THR A 12 6.74 -7.15 7.74
N ILE A 13 5.92 -8.12 7.33
CA ILE A 13 6.28 -9.12 6.33
C ILE A 13 6.21 -8.53 4.93
N GLN A 14 5.21 -7.70 4.65
CA GLN A 14 5.12 -6.94 3.40
C GLN A 14 6.40 -6.14 3.15
N ALA A 15 6.87 -5.36 4.12
CA ALA A 15 8.10 -4.58 3.98
C ALA A 15 9.33 -5.46 3.66
N ARG A 16 9.45 -6.64 4.29
CA ARG A 16 10.55 -7.57 4.00
C ARG A 16 10.48 -8.18 2.61
N ILE A 17 9.28 -8.53 2.14
CA ILE A 17 9.10 -9.09 0.79
C ILE A 17 9.39 -8.00 -0.25
N LEU A 18 8.96 -6.76 0.00
CA LEU A 18 9.23 -5.65 -0.90
C LEU A 18 10.73 -5.33 -0.98
N GLU A 19 11.44 -5.34 0.16
CA GLU A 19 12.89 -5.16 0.21
C GLU A 19 13.62 -6.27 -0.57
N LEU A 20 13.20 -7.53 -0.38
CA LEU A 20 13.75 -8.66 -1.12
C LEU A 20 13.51 -8.53 -2.63
N LEU A 21 12.31 -8.12 -3.05
CA LEU A 21 12.01 -7.91 -4.46
C LEU A 21 12.87 -6.79 -5.06
N ARG A 22 13.15 -5.74 -4.30
CA ARG A 22 14.03 -4.63 -4.72
C ARG A 22 15.48 -5.07 -4.84
N SER A 23 15.98 -5.87 -3.89
CA SER A 23 17.36 -6.39 -3.96
C SER A 23 17.52 -7.33 -5.15
N LEU A 24 16.55 -8.22 -5.39
CA LEU A 24 16.56 -9.13 -6.53
C LEU A 24 16.47 -8.38 -7.86
N GLN A 25 15.64 -7.33 -7.95
CA GLN A 25 15.57 -6.47 -9.13
C GLN A 25 16.93 -5.83 -9.43
N SER A 26 17.60 -5.31 -8.40
CA SER A 26 18.94 -4.71 -8.54
C SER A 26 20.01 -5.72 -8.95
N GLU A 27 19.92 -6.96 -8.48
CA GLU A 27 20.90 -8.01 -8.76
C GLU A 27 20.70 -8.64 -10.15
N LEU A 28 19.45 -8.87 -10.55
CA LEU A 28 19.08 -9.62 -11.74
C LEU A 28 18.66 -8.73 -12.93
N GLY A 29 18.44 -7.43 -12.71
CA GLY A 29 18.19 -6.44 -13.76
C GLY A 29 16.84 -6.59 -14.48
N PHE A 30 15.81 -7.13 -13.83
CA PHE A 30 14.48 -7.32 -14.45
C PHE A 30 13.52 -6.16 -14.19
N ALA A 31 12.53 -6.00 -15.06
CA ALA A 31 11.44 -5.04 -14.88
C ALA A 31 10.31 -5.61 -14.01
N CYS A 32 9.78 -4.79 -13.10
CA CYS A 32 8.65 -5.13 -12.24
C CYS A 32 7.44 -4.23 -12.54
N LEU A 33 6.26 -4.85 -12.61
CA LEU A 33 4.98 -4.16 -12.65
C LEU A 33 4.19 -4.55 -11.40
N PHE A 34 3.87 -3.53 -10.60
CA PHE A 34 3.09 -3.62 -9.37
C PHE A 34 1.75 -2.91 -9.54
N ILE A 35 0.67 -3.57 -9.11
CA ILE A 35 -0.67 -2.99 -9.04
C ILE A 35 -1.05 -2.91 -7.56
N SER A 36 -1.34 -1.70 -7.08
CA SER A 36 -1.68 -1.43 -5.69
C SER A 36 -2.66 -0.26 -5.61
N HIS A 37 -3.60 -0.35 -4.67
CA HIS A 37 -4.46 0.76 -4.28
C HIS A 37 -3.88 1.59 -3.11
N ASP A 38 -2.81 1.09 -2.46
CA ASP A 38 -2.10 1.80 -1.38
C ASP A 38 -0.95 2.64 -1.95
N LEU A 39 -1.15 3.96 -1.93
CA LEU A 39 -0.18 4.94 -2.43
C LEU A 39 1.12 4.96 -1.62
N ALA A 40 1.10 4.63 -0.32
CA ALA A 40 2.31 4.60 0.50
C ALA A 40 3.25 3.44 0.07
N VAL A 41 2.66 2.34 -0.42
CA VAL A 41 3.44 1.22 -0.97
C VAL A 41 4.01 1.61 -2.34
N VAL A 42 3.22 2.29 -3.18
CA VAL A 42 3.66 2.75 -4.50
C VAL A 42 4.82 3.74 -4.37
N GLU A 43 4.76 4.69 -3.43
CA GLU A 43 5.81 5.67 -3.17
C GLU A 43 7.16 5.02 -2.83
N GLN A 44 7.15 3.91 -2.07
CA GLN A 44 8.38 3.24 -1.62
C GLN A 44 9.02 2.37 -2.70
N LEU A 45 8.20 1.82 -3.59
CA LEU A 45 8.59 0.70 -4.45
C LEU A 45 8.74 1.07 -5.93
N ALA A 46 7.93 2.01 -6.41
CA ALA A 46 7.85 2.30 -7.83
C ALA A 46 8.73 3.49 -8.21
N ASP A 47 9.54 3.34 -9.26
CA ASP A 47 10.26 4.47 -9.87
C ASP A 47 9.31 5.35 -10.71
N ARG A 48 8.31 4.70 -11.32
CA ARG A 48 7.25 5.34 -12.14
C ARG A 48 5.89 4.80 -11.74
N VAL A 49 4.88 5.67 -11.78
CA VAL A 49 3.49 5.33 -11.49
C VAL A 49 2.60 5.68 -12.68
N ALA A 50 1.56 4.88 -12.89
CA ALA A 50 0.45 5.16 -13.78
C ALA A 50 -0.85 5.11 -12.97
N VAL A 51 -1.65 6.16 -13.04
CA VAL A 51 -2.96 6.26 -12.39
C VAL A 51 -4.02 5.87 -13.41
N MET A 52 -4.86 4.90 -13.05
CA MET A 52 -5.95 4.44 -13.89
C MET A 52 -7.30 4.84 -13.30
N HIS A 53 -8.23 5.23 -14.17
CA HIS A 53 -9.63 5.49 -13.82
C HIS A 53 -10.54 4.96 -14.93
N ARG A 54 -11.52 4.12 -14.57
CA ARG A 54 -12.47 3.51 -15.51
C ARG A 54 -11.78 2.85 -16.71
N GLY A 55 -10.72 2.08 -16.45
CA GLY A 55 -9.98 1.34 -17.48
C GLY A 55 -9.04 2.17 -18.34
N HIS A 56 -8.87 3.47 -18.08
CA HIS A 56 -7.98 4.33 -18.85
C HIS A 56 -6.86 4.86 -17.95
N VAL A 57 -5.63 4.90 -18.47
CA VAL A 57 -4.52 5.63 -17.83
C VAL A 57 -4.81 7.11 -17.97
N VAL A 58 -5.01 7.78 -16.83
CA VAL A 58 -5.33 9.20 -16.78
C VAL A 58 -4.12 10.07 -16.45
N GLU A 59 -3.08 9.47 -15.88
CA GLU A 59 -1.82 10.14 -15.56
C GLU A 59 -0.68 9.13 -15.44
N GLN A 60 0.52 9.48 -15.88
CA GLN A 60 1.70 8.63 -15.76
C GLN A 60 2.97 9.48 -15.68
N GLY A 61 3.90 9.12 -14.80
CA GLY A 61 5.15 9.85 -14.64
C GLY A 61 6.07 9.24 -13.59
N PRO A 62 7.18 9.92 -13.26
CA PRO A 62 7.98 9.61 -12.08
C PRO A 62 7.10 9.63 -10.84
N THR A 63 7.25 8.64 -9.97
CA THR A 63 6.40 8.49 -8.76
C THR A 63 6.38 9.76 -7.92
N LYS A 64 7.55 10.38 -7.73
CA LYS A 64 7.66 11.63 -6.97
C LYS A 64 6.80 12.74 -7.57
N GLU A 65 6.85 12.94 -8.89
CA GLU A 65 6.13 14.02 -9.58
C GLU A 65 4.62 13.81 -9.50
N VAL A 66 4.14 12.61 -9.84
CA VAL A 66 2.69 12.30 -9.84
C VAL A 66 2.09 12.35 -8.42
N LEU A 67 2.87 12.05 -7.38
CA LEU A 67 2.39 12.10 -5.99
C LEU A 67 2.49 13.49 -5.35
N THR A 68 3.44 14.35 -5.76
CA THR A 68 3.61 15.69 -5.17
C THR A 68 2.96 16.82 -5.97
N ASP A 69 2.96 16.70 -7.30
CA ASP A 69 2.42 17.70 -8.23
C ASP A 69 1.57 17.01 -9.31
N PRO A 70 0.45 16.37 -8.90
CA PRO A 70 -0.45 15.71 -9.84
C PRO A 70 -1.07 16.72 -10.82
N VAL A 71 -1.23 16.33 -12.08
CA VAL A 71 -1.86 17.17 -13.11
C VAL A 71 -3.34 16.81 -13.30
N HIS A 72 -3.70 15.54 -13.16
CA HIS A 72 -5.04 15.09 -13.48
C HIS A 72 -6.01 15.30 -12.29
N PRO A 73 -7.22 15.86 -12.49
CA PRO A 73 -8.18 16.11 -11.41
C PRO A 73 -8.57 14.88 -10.59
N TYR A 74 -8.58 13.69 -11.22
CA TYR A 74 -8.81 12.45 -10.50
C TYR A 74 -7.66 12.10 -9.55
N THR A 75 -6.41 12.31 -9.98
CA THR A 75 -5.22 12.06 -9.16
C THR A 75 -5.19 13.00 -7.96
N HIS A 76 -5.56 14.28 -8.15
CA HIS A 76 -5.78 15.20 -7.02
C HIS A 76 -6.82 14.65 -6.03
N ARG A 77 -7.97 14.16 -6.51
CA ARG A 77 -8.99 13.57 -5.64
C ARG A 77 -8.47 12.34 -4.90
N LEU A 78 -7.76 11.46 -5.61
CA LEU A 78 -7.17 10.25 -5.05
C LEU A 78 -6.18 10.59 -3.93
N LEU A 79 -5.27 11.53 -4.16
CA LEU A 79 -4.28 11.98 -3.19
C LEU A 79 -4.92 12.72 -2.01
N SER A 80 -5.98 13.50 -2.25
CA SER A 80 -6.72 14.20 -1.18
C SER A 80 -7.50 13.26 -0.27
N ALA A 81 -7.93 12.11 -0.80
CA ALA A 81 -8.62 11.06 -0.04
C ALA A 81 -7.62 10.09 0.63
N ALA A 82 -6.38 10.05 0.15
CA ALA A 82 -5.34 9.22 0.72
C ALA A 82 -4.89 9.78 2.07
N PRO A 83 -4.69 8.93 3.09
CA PRO A 83 -4.07 9.38 4.32
C PRO A 83 -2.66 9.90 3.99
N VAL A 84 -2.39 11.15 4.38
CA VAL A 84 -1.10 11.81 4.21
C VAL A 84 0.02 10.83 4.56
N ALA A 85 0.92 10.60 3.60
CA ALA A 85 2.13 9.81 3.77
C ALA A 85 3.11 10.58 4.67
N ASP A 86 2.76 10.79 5.94
CA ASP A 86 3.75 10.99 6.99
C ASP A 86 4.04 9.59 7.55
N PRO A 87 5.21 9.00 7.22
CA PRO A 87 5.62 7.70 7.76
C PRO A 87 5.56 7.68 9.29
N ALA A 88 5.78 8.83 9.95
CA ALA A 88 5.68 8.96 11.39
C ALA A 88 4.21 9.02 11.87
N ALA A 89 3.31 9.73 11.17
CA ALA A 89 1.88 9.72 11.50
C ALA A 89 1.25 8.34 11.29
N GLN A 90 1.66 7.63 10.26
CA GLN A 90 1.21 6.27 10.00
C GLN A 90 1.71 5.30 11.07
N ARG A 91 2.96 5.45 11.55
CA ARG A 91 3.50 4.72 12.71
C ARG A 91 2.72 5.01 13.99
N ARG A 92 2.49 6.29 14.32
CA ARG A 92 1.70 6.72 15.49
C ARG A 92 0.28 6.18 15.48
N ARG A 93 -0.40 6.22 14.32
CA ARG A 93 -1.75 5.66 14.16
C ARG A 93 -1.76 4.15 14.38
N ARG A 94 -0.76 3.42 13.86
CA ARG A 94 -0.62 1.98 14.06
C ARG A 94 -0.35 1.61 15.53
N GLU A 95 0.46 2.39 16.24
CA GLU A 95 0.69 2.21 17.68
C GLU A 95 -0.58 2.46 18.50
N ALA A 96 -1.34 3.52 18.17
CA ALA A 96 -2.62 3.81 18.79
C ALA A 96 -3.64 2.67 18.57
N TRP A 97 -3.74 2.15 17.34
CA TRP A 97 -4.61 1.00 17.03
C TRP A 97 -4.18 -0.30 17.73
N ARG A 98 -2.87 -0.52 17.94
CA ARG A 98 -2.38 -1.67 18.71
C ARG A 98 -2.72 -1.58 20.19
N ARG A 99 -2.65 -0.40 20.79
CA ARG A 99 -3.02 -0.18 22.21
C ARG A 99 -4.51 -0.42 22.43
N LEU A 100 -5.35 0.13 21.55
CA LEU A 100 -6.81 -0.08 21.63
C LEU A 100 -7.23 -1.56 21.49
N ARG A 101 -6.47 -2.36 20.74
CA ARG A 101 -6.70 -3.81 20.61
C ARG A 101 -6.12 -4.64 21.75
N ALA A 102 -5.15 -4.11 22.50
CA ALA A 102 -4.59 -4.79 23.66
C ALA A 102 -5.52 -4.67 24.88
N ASP A 103 -6.34 -3.63 24.94
CA ASP A 103 -7.24 -3.35 26.06
C ASP A 103 -8.66 -3.95 25.92
N ASP A 104 -8.98 -4.62 24.80
CA ASP A 104 -10.30 -5.23 24.57
C ASP A 104 -10.16 -6.72 24.18
N PRO A 105 -10.23 -7.67 25.14
CA PRO A 105 -10.14 -9.09 24.84
C PRO A 105 -11.46 -9.59 24.25
N LEU A 106 -11.41 -10.02 22.99
CA LEU A 106 -12.54 -10.60 22.24
C LEU A 106 -13.19 -11.77 23.02
N PRO A 107 -14.52 -11.81 23.22
CA PRO A 107 -15.17 -12.93 23.89
C PRO A 107 -15.14 -14.20 23.02
N PRO A 108 -14.97 -15.41 23.61
CA PRO A 108 -14.82 -16.64 22.85
C PRO A 108 -16.10 -17.03 22.09
N SER A 109 -15.96 -17.29 20.79
CA SER A 109 -17.04 -17.73 19.91
C SER A 109 -17.47 -19.17 20.24
N ARG A 110 -18.76 -19.36 20.54
CA ARG A 110 -19.37 -20.68 20.76
C ARG A 110 -19.55 -21.43 19.43
N SER A 111 -19.03 -22.64 19.34
CA SER A 111 -19.35 -23.60 18.28
C SER A 111 -20.77 -24.15 18.48
N SER A 112 -21.65 -23.94 17.50
CA SER A 112 -22.95 -24.62 17.45
C SER A 112 -22.80 -25.94 16.70
N SER A 113 -22.99 -27.03 17.43
CA SER A 113 -23.44 -28.32 16.90
C SER A 113 -24.81 -28.18 16.22
N ARG A 114 -25.01 -28.91 15.12
CA ARG A 114 -26.29 -29.36 14.57
C ARG A 114 -25.97 -30.66 13.83
N THR A 115 -26.28 -31.81 14.46
CA THR A 115 -27.50 -32.63 14.25
C THR A 115 -27.70 -33.02 12.80
#